data_AF-A0A2X4XHM9-F1
#
_entry.id   AF-A0A2X4XHM9-F1
#
_cell.length_a   1.000
_cell.length_b   1.000
_cell.length_c   1.000
_cell.angle_alpha   90.00
_cell.angle_beta   90.00
_cell.angle_gamma   90.00
#
_symmetry.space_group_name_H-M   'P 1'
#
loop_
_entity.id
_entity.type
_entity.pdbx_description
1 polymer ?
#
loop_
_entity_poly.entity_id
_entity_poly.type
_entity_poly.pdbx_seq_one_letter_code
_entity_poly.pdbx_strand_id
1 'polypeptide(L)'
;MTKKLSFMLLAACGVAFSPLALAQQGHATGPIVVQGAMPVEAERFAQRLDNPREEQIGGWRFWHGTVDGYPVVVSETLKGMSNAAAATAIAATRFQPVAIINQGTAGGHDPALKVYDIVLGRYSVSLGAFKTPKKAAGEGSDSRQWQPMDLLASKGSAGEDKNVHSIRQFPADAKLLAIAEGVKASYTRARWLRA
;
A
#
# COMPACT_ATOMS: atom_id res chain seq x y z
N MET A 1 14.44 43.14 -69.59
CA MET A 1 13.77 42.67 -68.37
C MET A 1 14.04 41.18 -68.21
N THR A 2 14.40 40.77 -66.97
CA THR A 2 14.40 39.40 -66.39
C THR A 2 15.32 38.33 -66.99
N LYS A 3 16.12 37.54 -66.26
CA LYS A 3 16.62 37.51 -64.86
C LYS A 3 17.73 36.42 -64.87
N LYS A 4 18.90 36.67 -64.26
CA LYS A 4 19.98 35.68 -64.06
C LYS A 4 19.55 34.67 -62.97
N LEU A 5 19.89 33.39 -63.13
CA LEU A 5 19.74 32.38 -62.08
C LEU A 5 21.10 31.73 -61.79
N SER A 6 21.72 32.16 -60.68
CA SER A 6 22.91 31.54 -60.10
C SER A 6 22.53 30.29 -59.32
N PHE A 7 23.21 29.18 -59.60
CA PHE A 7 23.20 27.97 -58.77
C PHE A 7 24.15 28.19 -57.58
N MET A 8 23.63 28.14 -56.36
CA MET A 8 24.42 28.20 -55.13
C MET A 8 24.28 26.85 -54.41
N LEU A 9 25.41 26.13 -54.29
CA LEU A 9 25.53 24.83 -53.63
C LEU A 9 25.42 25.01 -52.11
N LEU A 10 24.45 24.37 -51.46
CA LEU A 10 24.34 24.33 -50.00
C LEU A 10 25.05 23.07 -49.48
N ALA A 11 26.13 23.24 -48.72
CA ALA A 11 26.79 22.17 -47.98
C ALA A 11 26.02 21.89 -46.68
N ALA A 12 25.37 20.73 -46.58
CA ALA A 12 24.71 20.27 -45.36
C ALA A 12 25.74 19.58 -44.45
N CYS A 13 26.07 20.21 -43.32
CA CYS A 13 26.93 19.66 -42.29
C CYS A 13 26.13 18.62 -41.47
N GLY A 14 26.52 17.35 -41.55
CA GLY A 14 25.87 16.25 -40.85
C GLY A 14 26.17 16.25 -39.36
N VAL A 15 25.13 16.34 -38.53
CA VAL A 15 25.21 16.04 -37.10
C VAL A 15 25.03 14.53 -36.94
N ALA A 16 26.12 13.84 -36.58
CA ALA A 16 26.10 12.41 -36.30
C ALA A 16 25.33 12.15 -34.99
N PHE A 17 24.07 11.71 -35.11
CA PHE A 17 23.34 11.12 -33.99
C PHE A 17 23.98 9.76 -33.66
N SER A 18 24.65 9.68 -32.51
CA SER A 18 25.10 8.40 -31.96
C SER A 18 23.90 7.64 -31.38
N PRO A 19 23.59 6.41 -31.82
CA PRO A 19 22.42 5.66 -31.34
C PRO A 19 22.69 4.87 -30.05
N LEU A 20 23.75 5.21 -29.30
CA LEU A 20 24.10 4.58 -28.03
C LEU A 20 23.41 5.28 -26.85
N ALA A 21 22.10 5.18 -26.80
CA ALA A 21 21.37 5.13 -25.55
C ALA A 21 20.72 3.76 -25.49
N LEU A 22 21.47 2.82 -24.90
CA LEU A 22 21.03 1.46 -24.63
C LEU A 22 19.64 1.47 -23.98
N ALA A 23 18.79 0.58 -24.50
CA ALA A 23 17.58 0.09 -23.88
C ALA A 23 17.71 0.02 -22.34
N GLN A 24 16.96 0.87 -21.64
CA GLN A 24 16.69 0.65 -20.23
C GLN A 24 15.64 -0.48 -20.14
N GLN A 25 16.15 -1.67 -19.82
CA GLN A 25 15.38 -2.88 -19.57
C GLN A 25 14.28 -2.59 -18.53
N GLY A 26 13.02 -2.78 -18.93
CA GLY A 26 11.85 -2.45 -18.14
C GLY A 26 11.84 -3.13 -16.78
N HIS A 27 12.02 -2.33 -15.73
CA HIS A 27 11.77 -2.71 -14.35
C HIS A 27 10.56 -1.91 -13.83
N ALA A 28 9.71 -2.63 -13.08
CA ALA A 28 8.51 -2.20 -12.35
C ALA A 28 8.23 -0.68 -12.38
N THR A 29 7.24 -0.27 -13.16
CA THR A 29 7.04 1.12 -13.61
C THR A 29 6.34 2.04 -12.61
N GLY A 30 6.07 1.59 -11.39
CA GLY A 30 5.32 2.33 -10.36
C GLY A 30 6.08 2.46 -9.04
N PRO A 31 5.71 3.44 -8.19
CA PRO A 31 6.34 3.64 -6.89
C PRO A 31 6.04 2.53 -5.89
N ILE A 32 6.80 2.46 -4.81
CA ILE A 32 6.37 1.79 -3.57
C ILE A 32 5.55 2.78 -2.76
N VAL A 33 4.37 2.39 -2.32
CA VAL A 33 3.55 3.18 -1.41
C VAL A 33 3.75 2.68 0.02
N VAL A 34 4.04 3.58 0.95
CA VAL A 34 4.16 3.30 2.39
C VAL A 34 3.03 4.01 3.13
N GLN A 35 2.17 3.27 3.81
CA GLN A 35 0.99 3.80 4.49
C GLN A 35 1.19 3.85 6.00
N GLY A 36 0.71 4.92 6.62
CA GLY A 36 0.60 5.07 8.08
C GLY A 36 -0.69 5.79 8.45
N ALA A 37 -1.33 5.38 9.56
CA ALA A 37 -2.65 5.87 9.91
C ALA A 37 -2.62 7.24 10.58
N MET A 38 -1.59 7.49 11.39
CA MET A 38 -1.44 8.74 12.14
C MET A 38 -0.37 9.65 11.53
N PRO A 39 -0.46 10.98 11.72
CA PRO A 39 0.57 11.92 11.27
C PRO A 39 1.98 11.50 11.69
N VAL A 40 2.17 11.15 12.97
CA VAL A 40 3.49 10.71 13.48
C VAL A 40 4.05 9.46 12.80
N GLU A 41 3.18 8.59 12.27
CA GLU A 41 3.58 7.39 11.54
C GLU A 41 3.96 7.74 10.10
N ALA A 42 3.17 8.57 9.41
CA ALA A 42 3.41 8.96 8.02
C ALA A 42 4.54 9.99 7.89
N GLU A 43 4.50 11.08 8.64
CA GLU A 43 5.48 12.18 8.58
C GLU A 43 6.90 11.70 8.87
N ARG A 44 7.06 10.71 9.76
CA ARG A 44 8.35 10.09 10.04
C ARG A 44 8.97 9.41 8.80
N PHE A 45 8.16 8.81 7.94
CA PHE A 45 8.64 8.26 6.68
C PHE A 45 8.80 9.35 5.62
N ALA A 46 7.92 10.35 5.57
CA ALA A 46 8.05 11.46 4.64
C ALA A 46 9.36 12.24 4.84
N GLN A 47 9.81 12.40 6.09
CA GLN A 47 11.11 13.02 6.43
C GLN A 47 12.33 12.25 5.94
N ARG A 48 12.17 10.98 5.53
CA ARG A 48 13.25 10.15 4.96
C ARG A 48 13.27 10.15 3.44
N LEU A 49 12.31 10.81 2.80
CA LEU A 49 12.30 10.95 1.35
C LEU A 49 13.32 12.00 0.93
N ASP A 50 14.02 11.72 -0.15
CA ASP A 50 14.73 12.75 -0.89
C ASP A 50 13.74 13.54 -1.75
N ASN A 51 13.90 14.86 -1.77
CA ASN A 51 13.06 15.81 -2.52
C ASN A 51 11.55 15.65 -2.28
N PRO A 52 11.08 15.63 -1.02
CA PRO A 52 9.68 15.39 -0.71
C PRO A 52 8.77 16.48 -1.30
N ARG A 53 7.67 16.07 -1.93
CA ARG A 53 6.57 16.95 -2.35
C ARG A 53 5.26 16.46 -1.77
N GLU A 54 4.63 17.30 -0.98
CA GLU A 54 3.31 17.00 -0.43
C GLU A 54 2.21 17.26 -1.47
N GLU A 55 1.25 16.34 -1.53
CA GLU A 55 0.04 16.44 -2.32
C GLU A 55 -1.15 16.04 -1.44
N GLN A 56 -2.21 16.84 -1.46
CA GLN A 56 -3.47 16.51 -0.79
C GLN A 56 -4.53 16.15 -1.84
N ILE A 57 -5.12 14.96 -1.69
CA ILE A 57 -6.20 14.47 -2.56
C ILE A 57 -7.41 14.21 -1.67
N GLY A 58 -8.44 15.05 -1.79
CA GLY A 58 -9.58 15.02 -0.87
C GLY A 58 -9.12 15.30 0.57
N GLY A 59 -9.45 14.40 1.49
CA GLY A 59 -9.06 14.50 2.90
C GLY A 59 -7.72 13.84 3.26
N TRP A 60 -7.00 13.27 2.30
CA TRP A 60 -5.79 12.46 2.54
C TRP A 60 -4.52 13.16 2.05
N ARG A 61 -3.43 13.01 2.81
CA ARG A 61 -2.12 13.57 2.50
C ARG A 61 -1.19 12.50 1.95
N PHE A 62 -0.42 12.88 0.95
CA PHE A 62 0.58 12.05 0.29
C PHE A 62 1.89 12.83 0.16
N TRP A 63 3.03 12.18 0.31
CA TRP A 63 4.34 12.75 0.04
C TRP A 63 5.05 11.92 -1.01
N HIS A 64 5.42 12.57 -2.12
CA HIS A 64 6.20 11.98 -3.20
C HIS A 64 7.67 12.26 -2.98
N GLY A 65 8.53 11.29 -3.27
CA GLY A 65 9.96 11.51 -3.28
C GLY A 65 10.70 10.26 -3.71
N THR A 66 11.95 10.16 -3.33
CA THR A 66 12.76 8.97 -3.60
C THR A 66 13.44 8.44 -2.34
N VAL A 67 13.74 7.15 -2.33
CA VAL A 67 14.67 6.51 -1.38
C VAL A 67 15.68 5.76 -2.22
N ASP A 68 16.98 6.05 -2.07
CA ASP A 68 18.06 5.49 -2.89
C ASP A 68 17.78 5.64 -4.41
N GLY A 69 17.19 6.77 -4.80
CA GLY A 69 16.79 7.05 -6.19
C GLY A 69 15.53 6.32 -6.69
N TYR A 70 14.94 5.42 -5.90
CA TYR A 70 13.70 4.72 -6.26
C TYR A 70 12.46 5.51 -5.84
N PRO A 71 11.41 5.60 -6.69
CA PRO A 71 10.21 6.38 -6.38
C PRO A 71 9.40 5.77 -5.23
N VAL A 72 9.11 6.59 -4.22
CA VAL A 72 8.32 6.21 -3.04
C VAL A 72 7.24 7.27 -2.80
N VAL A 73 6.04 6.80 -2.46
CA VAL A 73 4.94 7.64 -2.00
C VAL A 73 4.58 7.27 -0.57
N VAL A 74 4.66 8.22 0.35
CA VAL A 74 4.17 8.05 1.72
C VAL A 74 2.72 8.52 1.76
N SER A 75 1.82 7.72 2.35
CA SER A 75 0.38 8.01 2.43
C SER A 75 -0.08 8.03 3.88
N GLU A 76 -0.63 9.16 4.32
CA GLU A 76 -1.37 9.23 5.58
C GLU A 76 -2.80 8.77 5.34
N THR A 77 -3.17 7.63 5.91
CA THR A 77 -4.46 7.00 5.64
C THR A 77 -5.58 7.51 6.52
N LEU A 78 -5.26 8.27 7.57
CA LEU A 78 -6.14 8.53 8.72
C LEU A 78 -6.56 7.23 9.44
N LYS A 79 -7.34 7.38 10.51
CA LYS A 79 -7.78 6.27 11.38
C LYS A 79 -9.05 5.61 10.84
N GLY A 80 -9.13 4.29 11.00
CA GLY A 80 -10.33 3.49 10.71
C GLY A 80 -10.38 2.92 9.30
N MET A 81 -11.15 1.83 9.13
CA MET A 81 -11.18 1.03 7.90
C MET A 81 -11.63 1.82 6.67
N SER A 82 -12.63 2.70 6.80
CA SER A 82 -13.14 3.49 5.67
C SER A 82 -12.10 4.45 5.13
N ASN A 83 -11.34 5.12 6.02
CA ASN A 83 -10.29 6.03 5.61
C ASN A 83 -9.10 5.28 4.99
N ALA A 84 -8.69 4.17 5.59
CA ALA A 84 -7.64 3.31 5.02
C ALA A 84 -8.01 2.77 3.64
N ALA A 85 -9.25 2.31 3.47
CA ALA A 85 -9.74 1.83 2.17
C ALA A 85 -9.73 2.96 1.12
N ALA A 86 -10.22 4.15 1.45
CA ALA A 86 -10.24 5.29 0.54
C ALA A 86 -8.81 5.73 0.15
N ALA A 87 -7.91 5.90 1.12
CA ALA A 87 -6.52 6.26 0.87
C ALA A 87 -5.81 5.23 -0.03
N THR A 88 -6.05 3.94 0.23
CA THR A 88 -5.47 2.84 -0.56
C THR A 88 -6.02 2.83 -1.99
N ALA A 89 -7.33 3.05 -2.17
CA ALA A 89 -7.93 3.13 -3.50
C ALA A 89 -7.41 4.35 -4.30
N ILE A 90 -7.26 5.50 -3.64
CA ILE A 90 -6.63 6.69 -4.25
C ILE A 90 -5.20 6.36 -4.66
N ALA A 91 -4.38 5.79 -3.77
CA ALA A 91 -3.01 5.45 -4.07
C ALA A 91 -2.88 4.45 -5.23
N ALA A 92 -3.71 3.40 -5.21
CA ALA A 92 -3.72 2.36 -6.25
C ALA A 92 -4.05 2.93 -7.64
N THR A 93 -5.03 3.84 -7.71
CA THR A 93 -5.51 4.38 -8.99
C THR A 93 -4.67 5.56 -9.49
N ARG A 94 -4.20 6.43 -8.60
CA ARG A 94 -3.43 7.63 -8.97
C ARG A 94 -1.97 7.33 -9.24
N PHE A 95 -1.36 6.47 -8.42
CA PHE A 95 0.09 6.25 -8.45
C PHE A 95 0.48 4.92 -9.09
N GLN A 96 -0.47 3.99 -9.26
CA GLN A 96 -0.23 2.67 -9.85
C GLN A 96 1.01 1.98 -9.25
N PRO A 97 1.06 1.83 -7.91
CA PRO A 97 2.24 1.35 -7.22
C PRO A 97 2.54 -0.11 -7.55
N VAL A 98 3.81 -0.46 -7.46
CA VAL A 98 4.26 -1.87 -7.62
C VAL A 98 4.11 -2.66 -6.32
N ALA A 99 4.01 -1.96 -5.19
CA ALA A 99 3.77 -2.52 -3.87
C ALA A 99 3.14 -1.46 -2.93
N ILE A 100 2.30 -1.92 -2.00
CA ILE A 100 1.78 -1.12 -0.90
C ILE A 100 2.21 -1.80 0.40
N ILE A 101 2.89 -1.04 1.27
CA ILE A 101 3.33 -1.48 2.59
C ILE A 101 2.55 -0.67 3.63
N ASN A 102 1.63 -1.32 4.33
CA ASN A 102 0.93 -0.71 5.44
C ASN A 102 1.70 -0.96 6.74
N GLN A 103 2.06 0.11 7.45
CA GLN A 103 2.77 0.07 8.72
C GLN A 103 2.07 0.94 9.76
N GLY A 104 2.34 0.64 11.03
CA GLY A 104 1.85 1.44 12.14
C GLY A 104 2.06 0.73 13.47
N THR A 105 1.45 1.29 14.49
CA THR A 105 1.43 0.73 15.84
C THR A 105 0.17 -0.11 16.09
N ALA A 106 0.30 -1.18 16.88
CA ALA A 106 -0.83 -2.06 17.23
C ALA A 106 -0.73 -2.57 18.67
N GLY A 107 -1.88 -2.91 19.27
CA GLY A 107 -1.95 -3.62 20.53
C GLY A 107 -1.74 -5.12 20.35
N GLY A 108 -0.89 -5.74 21.17
CA GLY A 108 -0.63 -7.18 21.11
C GLY A 108 -1.79 -7.99 21.69
N HIS A 109 -2.35 -8.90 20.89
CA HIS A 109 -3.37 -9.85 21.35
C HIS A 109 -2.77 -11.16 21.88
N ASP A 110 -1.63 -11.58 21.35
CA ASP A 110 -0.87 -12.73 21.85
C ASP A 110 -0.09 -12.32 23.11
N PRO A 111 -0.30 -12.98 24.27
CA PRO A 111 0.40 -12.68 25.51
C PRO A 111 1.94 -12.78 25.43
N ALA A 112 2.47 -13.49 24.43
CA ALA A 112 3.91 -13.59 24.21
C ALA A 112 4.50 -12.32 23.57
N LEU A 113 3.68 -11.44 22.98
CA LEU A 113 4.11 -10.19 22.37
C LEU A 113 4.57 -9.18 23.41
N LYS A 114 5.71 -8.54 23.15
CA LYS A 114 6.26 -7.47 23.97
C LYS A 114 6.21 -6.14 23.24
N VAL A 115 6.23 -5.04 23.99
CA VAL A 115 6.39 -3.70 23.42
C VAL A 115 7.61 -3.68 22.52
N TYR A 116 7.46 -3.11 21.32
CA TYR A 116 8.45 -3.06 20.25
C TYR A 116 8.67 -4.35 19.43
N ASP A 117 8.02 -5.48 19.75
CA ASP A 117 8.03 -6.61 18.81
C ASP A 117 7.41 -6.17 17.46
N ILE A 118 8.06 -6.54 16.35
CA ILE A 118 7.55 -6.30 15.00
C ILE A 118 6.77 -7.54 14.55
N VAL A 119 5.53 -7.32 14.12
CA VAL A 119 4.66 -8.37 13.59
C VAL A 119 4.54 -8.22 12.08
N LEU A 120 4.94 -9.26 11.35
CA LEU A 120 4.68 -9.39 9.93
C LEU A 120 3.34 -10.11 9.74
N GLY A 121 2.32 -9.37 9.28
CA GLY A 121 1.00 -9.91 9.00
C GLY A 121 1.04 -10.85 7.80
N ARG A 122 0.90 -12.16 8.04
CA ARG A 122 0.79 -13.17 6.98
C ARG A 122 -0.52 -13.06 6.23
N TYR A 123 -1.55 -12.67 6.95
CA TYR A 123 -2.86 -12.33 6.42
C TYR A 123 -3.52 -11.32 7.38
N SER A 124 -4.50 -10.59 6.87
CA SER A 124 -5.40 -9.77 7.69
C SER A 124 -6.84 -10.28 7.56
N VAL A 125 -7.67 -9.91 8.54
CA VAL A 125 -9.10 -10.23 8.57
C VAL A 125 -9.89 -9.01 9.02
N SER A 126 -11.15 -8.90 8.61
CA SER A 126 -12.06 -7.89 9.19
C SER A 126 -12.66 -8.43 10.48
N LEU A 127 -12.06 -8.09 11.63
CA LEU A 127 -12.50 -8.55 12.94
C LEU A 127 -13.90 -8.02 13.33
N GLY A 128 -14.43 -7.02 12.63
CA GLY A 128 -15.78 -6.51 12.85
C GLY A 128 -16.87 -7.23 12.02
N ALA A 129 -16.50 -8.12 11.11
CA ALA A 129 -17.42 -8.73 10.15
C ALA A 129 -18.19 -9.92 10.76
N PHE A 130 -19.12 -9.59 11.67
CA PHE A 130 -19.92 -10.58 12.39
C PHE A 130 -21.42 -10.27 12.31
N LYS A 131 -22.22 -11.32 12.31
CA LYS A 131 -23.68 -11.28 12.43
C LYS A 131 -24.08 -11.70 13.84
N THR A 132 -24.90 -10.89 14.49
CA THR A 132 -25.45 -11.22 15.80
C THR A 132 -26.69 -12.11 15.64
N PRO A 133 -26.93 -13.05 16.57
CA PRO A 133 -28.17 -13.81 16.60
C PRO A 133 -29.35 -12.91 16.97
N LYS A 134 -30.55 -13.27 16.51
CA LYS A 134 -31.78 -12.63 16.97
C LYS A 134 -32.03 -13.00 18.43
N LYS A 135 -32.29 -12.00 19.26
CA LYS A 135 -32.60 -12.15 20.70
C LYS A 135 -33.84 -11.35 21.08
N ALA A 136 -34.53 -11.78 22.13
CA ALA A 136 -35.64 -11.05 22.72
C ALA A 136 -35.15 -9.86 23.55
N ALA A 137 -36.06 -8.91 23.84
CA ALA A 137 -35.75 -7.79 24.71
C ALA A 137 -35.38 -8.29 26.12
N GLY A 138 -34.28 -7.75 26.68
CA GLY A 138 -33.78 -8.13 28.00
C GLY A 138 -32.75 -9.26 28.03
N GLU A 139 -32.51 -9.97 26.92
CA GLU A 139 -31.54 -11.10 26.87
C GLU A 139 -30.07 -10.66 26.78
N GLY A 140 -29.81 -9.37 26.54
CA GLY A 140 -28.44 -8.83 26.41
C GLY A 140 -27.70 -9.28 25.14
N SER A 141 -26.37 -9.18 25.16
CA SER A 141 -25.48 -9.54 24.05
C SER A 141 -24.35 -10.45 24.51
N ASP A 142 -23.98 -11.42 23.68
CA ASP A 142 -22.86 -12.34 23.92
C ASP A 142 -22.08 -12.53 22.61
N SER A 143 -20.86 -11.98 22.55
CA SER A 143 -20.02 -11.98 21.35
C SER A 143 -19.55 -13.37 20.94
N ARG A 144 -19.56 -14.35 21.86
CA ARG A 144 -19.19 -15.74 21.59
C ARG A 144 -20.21 -16.45 20.69
N GLN A 145 -21.41 -15.88 20.55
CA GLN A 145 -22.51 -16.42 19.74
C GLN A 145 -22.59 -15.78 18.35
N TRP A 146 -21.72 -14.82 18.06
CA TRP A 146 -21.74 -14.11 16.79
C TRP A 146 -21.13 -14.98 15.68
N GLN A 147 -21.72 -14.91 14.50
CA GLN A 147 -21.30 -15.72 13.36
C GLN A 147 -20.47 -14.88 12.39
N PRO A 148 -19.29 -15.34 11.95
CA PRO A 148 -18.50 -14.67 10.92
C PRO A 148 -19.30 -14.44 9.64
N MET A 149 -19.03 -13.31 8.98
CA MET A 149 -19.63 -12.92 7.72
C MET A 149 -18.54 -12.55 6.71
N ASP A 150 -18.64 -13.12 5.52
CA ASP A 150 -17.76 -12.79 4.41
C ASP A 150 -18.34 -11.63 3.58
N LEU A 151 -17.97 -10.40 3.91
CA LEU A 151 -18.50 -9.18 3.27
C LEU A 151 -18.26 -9.10 1.75
N LEU A 152 -17.37 -9.92 1.18
CA LEU A 152 -17.07 -9.92 -0.26
C LEU A 152 -17.76 -11.04 -1.03
N ALA A 153 -18.36 -12.01 -0.35
CA ALA A 153 -19.11 -13.07 -1.02
C ALA A 153 -20.43 -12.50 -1.58
N SER A 154 -20.56 -12.54 -2.91
CA SER A 154 -21.70 -11.98 -3.66
C SER A 154 -22.98 -12.81 -3.58
N LYS A 155 -22.90 -14.05 -3.07
CA LYS A 155 -24.02 -14.97 -2.79
C LYS A 155 -23.68 -15.81 -1.56
N GLY A 156 -24.69 -16.18 -0.77
CA GLY A 156 -24.49 -16.99 0.43
C GLY A 156 -23.91 -16.22 1.62
N SER A 157 -23.51 -14.97 1.43
CA SER A 157 -23.15 -14.06 2.51
C SER A 157 -24.38 -13.42 3.15
N ALA A 158 -24.19 -12.73 4.28
CA ALA A 158 -25.23 -12.06 5.05
C ALA A 158 -26.40 -12.95 5.53
N GLY A 159 -26.25 -14.28 5.47
CA GLY A 159 -27.23 -15.26 5.94
C GLY A 159 -28.18 -15.78 4.86
N GLU A 160 -27.85 -15.62 3.58
CA GLU A 160 -28.49 -16.36 2.48
C GLU A 160 -28.17 -17.87 2.55
N ASP A 161 -26.95 -18.21 2.95
CA ASP A 161 -26.55 -19.58 3.28
C ASP A 161 -26.30 -19.70 4.79
N LYS A 162 -26.98 -20.65 5.44
CA LYS A 162 -26.86 -20.91 6.88
C LYS A 162 -25.58 -21.66 7.25
N ASN A 163 -24.81 -22.13 6.27
CA ASN A 163 -23.63 -22.96 6.49
C ASN A 163 -22.32 -22.25 6.14
N VAL A 164 -22.36 -21.06 5.53
CA VAL A 164 -21.15 -20.33 5.11
C VAL A 164 -20.82 -19.25 6.13
N HIS A 165 -20.13 -19.67 7.20
CA HIS A 165 -19.59 -18.79 8.24
C HIS A 165 -18.07 -18.85 8.22
N SER A 166 -17.44 -18.05 7.35
CA SER A 166 -15.99 -17.98 7.28
C SER A 166 -15.50 -16.56 7.50
N ILE A 167 -14.41 -16.42 8.25
CA ILE A 167 -13.67 -15.17 8.32
C ILE A 167 -12.80 -15.10 7.06
N ARG A 168 -13.08 -14.14 6.18
CA ARG A 168 -12.24 -13.93 5.00
C ARG A 168 -10.85 -13.46 5.42
N GLN A 169 -9.85 -14.15 4.92
CA GLN A 169 -8.45 -13.79 5.03
C GLN A 169 -7.99 -13.04 3.78
N PHE A 170 -7.19 -11.99 3.99
CA PHE A 170 -6.49 -11.25 2.95
C PHE A 170 -5.00 -11.55 3.09
N PRO A 171 -4.45 -12.50 2.30
CA PRO A 171 -3.06 -12.89 2.43
C PRO A 171 -2.12 -11.74 2.01
N ALA A 172 -1.01 -11.61 2.72
CA ALA A 172 0.07 -10.73 2.29
C ALA A 172 0.83 -11.34 1.10
N ASP A 173 1.44 -10.49 0.29
CA ASP A 173 2.27 -10.93 -0.83
C ASP A 173 3.51 -11.70 -0.32
N ALA A 174 3.72 -12.90 -0.87
CA ALA A 174 4.77 -13.80 -0.40
C ALA A 174 6.18 -13.25 -0.66
N LYS A 175 6.39 -12.47 -1.74
CA LYS A 175 7.69 -11.87 -2.05
C LYS A 175 7.98 -10.72 -1.09
N LEU A 176 7.00 -9.86 -0.82
CA LEU A 176 7.15 -8.77 0.16
C LEU A 176 7.42 -9.32 1.57
N LEU A 177 6.76 -10.40 1.98
CA LEU A 177 7.05 -11.06 3.26
C LEU A 177 8.49 -11.59 3.32
N ALA A 178 8.94 -12.27 2.26
CA ALA A 178 10.31 -12.79 2.20
C ALA A 178 11.36 -11.66 2.26
N ILE A 179 11.10 -10.53 1.59
CA ILE A 179 11.96 -9.34 1.66
C ILE A 179 12.01 -8.78 3.08
N ALA A 180 10.84 -8.62 3.73
CA ALA A 180 10.75 -8.12 5.10
C ALA A 180 11.53 -9.03 6.09
N GLU A 181 11.47 -10.34 5.90
CA GLU A 181 12.23 -11.28 6.70
C GLU A 181 13.74 -11.22 6.45
N GLY A 182 14.15 -10.99 5.21
CA GLY A 182 15.56 -10.81 4.85
C GLY A 182 16.23 -9.65 5.58
N VAL A 183 15.46 -8.62 5.97
CA VAL A 183 15.95 -7.46 6.71
C VAL A 183 15.78 -7.57 8.23
N LYS A 184 15.26 -8.70 8.75
CA LYS A 184 15.04 -8.92 10.19
C LYS A 184 16.27 -8.64 11.05
N ALA A 185 17.46 -9.01 10.58
CA ALA A 185 18.71 -8.83 11.31
C ALA A 185 19.09 -7.34 11.54
N SER A 186 18.52 -6.42 10.77
CA SER A 186 18.75 -4.97 10.93
C SER A 186 18.10 -4.37 12.17
N TYR A 187 17.17 -5.09 12.80
CA TYR A 187 16.43 -4.62 13.96
C TYR A 187 16.86 -5.35 15.23
N THR A 188 17.49 -4.61 16.13
CA THR A 188 18.09 -5.16 17.36
C THR A 188 17.28 -4.86 18.62
N ARG A 189 16.24 -4.04 18.52
CA ARG A 189 15.49 -3.55 19.69
C ARG A 189 14.56 -4.60 20.30
N ALA A 190 13.99 -5.48 19.48
CA ALA A 190 13.09 -6.55 19.94
C ALA A 190 12.97 -7.66 18.86
N ARG A 191 11.99 -8.57 18.98
CA ARG A 191 11.85 -9.70 18.07
C ARG A 191 11.01 -9.33 16.83
N TRP A 192 11.20 -10.13 15.78
CA TRP A 192 10.30 -10.18 14.64
C TRP A 192 9.53 -11.49 14.65
N LEU A 193 8.22 -11.37 14.51
CA LEU A 193 7.27 -12.45 14.61
C LEU A 193 6.38 -12.46 13.37
N ARG A 194 5.95 -13.65 12.95
CA ARG A 194 4.92 -13.80 11.92
C ARG A 194 3.59 -14.03 12.64
N ALA A 195 2.54 -13.32 12.25
CA ALA A 195 1.18 -13.55 12.75
C ALA A 195 0.20 -13.61 11.58
#